data_AF-K6WZY1-F1
#
_entry.id   AF-K6WZY1-F1
#
_cell.length_a   1.000
_cell.length_b   1.000
_cell.length_c   1.000
_cell.angle_alpha   90.00
_cell.angle_beta   90.00
_cell.angle_gamma   90.00
#
_symmetry.space_group_name_H-M   'P 1'
#
loop_
_entity.id
_entity.type
_entity.pdbx_description
1 polymer ?
#
loop_
_entity_poly.entity_id
_entity_poly.type
_entity_poly.pdbx_seq_one_letter_code
_entity_poly.pdbx_strand_id
1 'polypeptide(L)'
;MQEPPRCVSVKARPSAGEEQIGGAVQHSDAQVTAAYHAAGRGVAGVLRGWTEGFIEPTVEAVGPAWPTVTESSRPFVAYAGVWATARRHGDLAGEPGVSDRRLTEAMCAHPGDATIVGAAQLEVASVLRAAGAADEWGWLAGVGTAWRAELEQMWPVVQHVAVLLIAGRCVSAARVRRLTDDRLVGGLAI
;
A
#
# COMPACT_ATOMS: atom_id res chain seq x y z
N MET A 1 19.86 27.44 -1.69
CA MET A 1 20.08 26.00 -1.47
C MET A 1 19.52 25.66 -0.09
N GLN A 2 18.33 25.07 -0.04
CA GLN A 2 17.73 24.57 1.20
C GLN A 2 18.15 23.11 1.38
N GLU A 3 18.67 22.76 2.55
CA GLU A 3 18.97 21.36 2.92
C GLU A 3 17.67 20.52 2.93
N PRO A 4 17.73 19.23 2.57
CA PRO A 4 16.58 18.34 2.70
C PRO A 4 16.27 18.09 4.18
N PRO A 5 14.98 17.89 4.55
CA PRO A 5 14.62 17.58 5.92
C PRO A 5 15.24 16.23 6.33
N ARG A 6 16.07 16.26 7.38
CA ARG A 6 16.63 15.06 7.99
C ARG A 6 15.53 14.33 8.76
N CYS A 7 15.36 13.03 8.51
CA CYS A 7 14.55 12.16 9.37
C CYS A 7 15.01 12.34 10.82
N VAL A 8 14.13 12.90 11.66
CA VAL A 8 14.39 12.99 13.09
C VAL A 8 14.21 11.59 13.65
N SER A 9 15.33 10.89 13.89
CA SER A 9 15.32 9.74 14.78
C SER A 9 14.82 10.21 16.14
N VAL A 10 13.58 9.86 16.49
CA VAL A 10 13.09 9.99 17.86
C VAL A 10 13.91 9.00 18.71
N LYS A 11 15.03 9.49 19.25
CA LYS A 11 15.72 8.84 20.36
C LYS A 11 14.80 8.94 21.57
N ALA A 12 14.05 7.88 21.85
CA ALA A 12 13.55 7.66 23.21
C ALA A 12 14.75 7.65 24.16
N ARG A 13 14.75 8.55 25.15
CA ARG A 13 15.68 8.49 26.29
C ARG A 13 15.30 7.28 27.14
N PRO A 14 16.20 6.33 27.44
CA PRO A 14 16.00 5.45 28.58
C PRO A 14 16.57 6.13 29.83
N SER A 15 15.72 6.39 30.81
CA SER A 15 16.16 6.61 32.19
C SER A 15 16.56 5.27 32.80
N ALA A 16 17.86 5.19 33.13
CA ALA A 16 18.55 4.28 34.03
C ALA A 16 17.84 2.98 34.48
N GLY A 17 18.48 1.86 34.14
CA GLY A 17 18.52 0.66 34.99
C GLY A 17 17.66 -0.50 34.51
N GLU A 18 18.19 -1.30 33.60
CA GLU A 18 18.17 -2.78 33.61
C GLU A 18 18.64 -3.30 32.24
N GLU A 19 19.62 -4.20 32.24
CA GLU A 19 20.04 -4.96 31.07
C GLU A 19 18.87 -5.80 30.56
N GLN A 20 18.11 -5.31 29.58
CA GLN A 20 17.18 -6.13 28.80
C GLN A 20 17.89 -6.68 27.57
N ILE A 21 18.27 -7.94 27.70
CA ILE A 21 18.62 -8.87 26.63
C ILE A 21 17.54 -8.79 25.53
N GLY A 22 17.93 -8.32 24.35
CA GLY A 22 17.22 -8.45 23.06
C GLY A 22 15.71 -8.72 23.10
N GLY A 23 14.92 -7.76 23.57
CA GLY A 23 13.46 -7.85 23.49
C GLY A 23 12.98 -7.67 22.06
N ALA A 24 12.34 -8.69 21.48
CA ALA A 24 11.63 -8.54 20.22
C ALA A 24 10.58 -7.43 20.37
N VAL A 25 10.68 -6.37 19.57
CA VAL A 25 9.66 -5.32 19.53
C VAL A 25 8.35 -5.97 19.08
N GLN A 26 7.36 -6.03 19.98
CA GLN A 26 6.03 -6.53 19.66
C GLN A 26 5.25 -5.44 18.93
N HIS A 27 5.00 -5.63 17.64
CA HIS A 27 4.13 -4.75 16.86
C HIS A 27 2.67 -5.20 17.01
N SER A 28 1.75 -4.26 17.19
CA SER A 28 0.32 -4.58 17.19
C SER A 28 -0.14 -4.98 15.78
N ASP A 29 -1.20 -5.80 15.68
CA ASP A 29 -1.75 -6.18 14.37
C ASP A 29 -2.15 -4.95 13.53
N ALA A 30 -2.65 -3.89 14.18
CA ALA A 30 -2.98 -2.62 13.55
C ALA A 30 -1.76 -1.93 12.93
N GLN A 31 -0.60 -1.95 13.61
CA GLN A 31 0.65 -1.38 13.07
C GLN A 31 1.15 -2.16 11.86
N VAL A 32 1.10 -3.49 11.94
CA VAL A 32 1.49 -4.34 10.82
C VAL A 32 0.56 -4.08 9.63
N THR A 33 -0.75 -4.05 9.84
CA THR A 33 -1.73 -3.74 8.78
C THR A 33 -1.52 -2.36 8.17
N ALA A 34 -1.23 -1.33 8.98
CA ALA A 34 -0.91 0.01 8.47
C ALA A 34 0.36 0.02 7.61
N ALA A 35 1.38 -0.77 7.97
CA ALA A 35 2.59 -0.89 7.17
C ALA A 35 2.33 -1.55 5.79
N TYR A 36 1.49 -2.58 5.74
CA TYR A 36 1.09 -3.20 4.46
C TYR A 36 0.26 -2.26 3.60
N HIS A 37 -0.68 -1.53 4.21
CA HIS A 37 -1.47 -0.49 3.52
C HIS A 37 -0.57 0.60 2.92
N ALA A 38 0.36 1.12 3.71
CA ALA A 38 1.34 2.11 3.31
C ALA A 38 2.24 1.61 2.16
N ALA A 39 2.73 0.38 2.29
CA ALA A 39 3.56 -0.27 1.26
C ALA A 39 2.80 -0.43 -0.05
N GLY A 40 1.54 -0.89 -0.01
CA GLY A 40 0.69 -1.03 -1.19
C GLY A 40 0.53 0.28 -1.95
N ARG A 41 0.19 1.37 -1.25
CA ARG A 41 0.08 2.71 -1.86
C ARG A 41 1.40 3.20 -2.43
N GLY A 42 2.51 3.02 -1.70
CA GLY A 42 3.81 3.49 -2.13
C GLY A 42 4.33 2.78 -3.38
N VAL A 43 4.18 1.45 -3.45
CA VAL A 43 4.53 0.65 -4.64
C VAL A 43 3.67 1.07 -5.83
N ALA A 44 2.34 1.17 -5.65
CA ALA A 44 1.45 1.65 -6.70
C ALA A 44 1.76 3.08 -7.15
N GLY A 45 2.14 3.95 -6.22
CA GLY A 45 2.57 5.31 -6.52
C GLY A 45 3.76 5.31 -7.48
N VAL A 46 4.77 4.49 -7.20
CA VAL A 46 5.97 4.36 -8.06
C VAL A 46 5.62 3.79 -9.44
N LEU A 47 4.75 2.77 -9.50
CA LEU A 47 4.23 2.22 -10.77
C LEU A 47 3.45 3.27 -11.59
N ARG A 48 3.02 4.35 -10.96
CA ARG A 48 2.30 5.47 -11.58
C ARG A 48 3.12 6.75 -11.63
N GLY A 49 4.45 6.64 -11.52
CA GLY A 49 5.38 7.74 -11.79
C GLY A 49 5.78 8.57 -10.56
N TRP A 50 5.45 8.15 -9.34
CA TRP A 50 5.95 8.81 -8.14
C TRP A 50 7.47 8.60 -8.01
N THR A 51 8.25 9.69 -8.01
CA THR A 51 9.72 9.65 -8.02
C THR A 51 10.37 10.22 -6.78
N GLU A 52 9.69 11.13 -6.07
CA GLU A 52 10.26 11.90 -4.96
C GLU A 52 9.41 11.76 -3.70
N GLY A 53 10.04 11.34 -2.60
CA GLY A 53 9.40 11.20 -1.30
C GLY A 53 9.76 9.90 -0.59
N PHE A 54 9.13 9.70 0.57
CA PHE A 54 9.35 8.58 1.45
C PHE A 54 8.03 7.97 1.90
N ILE A 55 8.00 6.65 2.01
CA ILE A 55 7.00 5.91 2.76
C ILE A 55 7.53 5.83 4.19
N GLU A 56 6.79 6.40 5.13
CA GLU A 56 7.19 6.48 6.53
C GLU A 56 6.55 5.35 7.35
N PRO A 57 7.23 4.85 8.40
CA PRO A 57 6.61 3.99 9.40
C PRO A 57 5.48 4.75 10.09
N THR A 58 4.23 4.38 9.82
CA THR A 58 3.09 5.00 10.49
C THR A 58 2.92 4.44 11.89
N VAL A 59 3.10 5.30 12.90
CA VAL A 59 2.79 5.01 14.31
C VAL A 59 1.33 5.29 14.66
N GLU A 60 0.62 6.07 13.84
CA GLU A 60 -0.78 6.46 14.07
C GLU A 60 -1.58 6.43 12.75
N ALA A 61 -2.91 6.35 12.88
CA ALA A 61 -3.90 6.28 11.78
C ALA A 61 -3.92 7.50 10.83
N VAL A 62 -2.94 8.41 10.93
CA VAL A 62 -2.63 9.38 9.88
C VAL A 62 -1.75 8.64 8.89
N GLY A 63 -2.38 8.00 7.90
CA GLY A 63 -1.68 7.21 6.89
C GLY A 63 -0.50 7.97 6.27
N PRO A 64 0.52 7.28 5.70
CA PRO A 64 1.67 7.95 5.11
C PRO A 64 1.28 9.07 4.16
N ALA A 65 2.18 10.06 4.03
CA ALA A 65 2.09 11.08 3.02
C ALA A 65 1.71 10.44 1.67
N TRP A 66 0.62 10.92 1.08
CA TRP A 66 0.10 10.38 -0.18
C TRP A 66 1.16 10.50 -1.28
N PRO A 67 1.40 9.44 -2.08
CA PRO A 67 2.23 9.54 -3.27
C PRO A 67 1.76 10.67 -4.17
N THR A 68 2.69 11.50 -4.65
CA THR A 68 2.36 12.53 -5.64
C THR A 68 2.21 11.86 -7.01
N VAL A 69 0.97 11.64 -7.42
CA VAL A 69 0.58 10.99 -8.68
C VAL A 69 -0.48 11.81 -9.43
N THR A 70 -0.67 11.52 -10.71
CA THR A 70 -1.77 12.11 -11.50
C THR A 70 -3.13 11.76 -10.89
N GLU A 71 -4.13 12.62 -11.11
CA GLU A 71 -5.49 12.37 -10.63
C GLU A 71 -6.06 11.04 -11.13
N SER A 72 -5.81 10.71 -12.40
CA SER A 72 -6.18 9.42 -13.03
C SER A 72 -5.55 8.19 -12.37
N SER A 73 -4.43 8.36 -11.66
CA SER A 73 -3.72 7.27 -10.99
C SER A 73 -4.16 7.08 -9.53
N ARG A 74 -4.80 8.08 -8.91
CA ARG A 74 -5.23 8.03 -7.51
C ARG A 74 -6.13 6.83 -7.18
N PRO A 75 -7.09 6.43 -8.03
CA PRO A 75 -7.93 5.27 -7.75
C PRO A 75 -7.15 3.96 -7.65
N PHE A 76 -6.12 3.78 -8.50
CA PHE A 76 -5.25 2.61 -8.42
C PHE A 76 -4.40 2.62 -7.15
N VAL A 77 -3.85 3.78 -6.78
CA VAL A 77 -3.06 3.92 -5.55
C VAL A 77 -3.92 3.62 -4.31
N ALA A 78 -5.13 4.18 -4.23
CA ALA A 78 -6.10 3.90 -3.16
C ALA A 78 -6.43 2.40 -3.10
N TYR A 79 -6.73 1.81 -4.25
CA TYR A 79 -7.03 0.38 -4.37
C TYR A 79 -5.86 -0.50 -3.89
N ALA A 80 -4.62 -0.14 -4.23
CA ALA A 80 -3.44 -0.91 -3.84
C ALA A 80 -3.22 -0.95 -2.32
N GLY A 81 -3.54 0.14 -1.62
CA GLY A 81 -3.49 0.18 -0.15
C GLY A 81 -4.46 -0.82 0.47
N VAL A 82 -5.74 -0.75 0.10
CA VAL A 82 -6.77 -1.68 0.63
C VAL A 82 -6.53 -3.11 0.20
N TRP A 83 -6.05 -3.33 -1.02
CA TRP A 83 -5.73 -4.65 -1.54
C TRP A 83 -4.58 -5.28 -0.76
N ALA A 84 -3.52 -4.53 -0.44
CA ALA A 84 -2.38 -5.06 0.34
C ALA A 84 -2.79 -5.46 1.76
N THR A 85 -3.66 -4.67 2.40
CA THR A 85 -4.28 -5.04 3.69
C THR A 85 -5.05 -6.36 3.57
N ALA A 86 -5.92 -6.47 2.56
CA ALA A 86 -6.73 -7.66 2.33
C ALA A 86 -5.86 -8.90 2.01
N ARG A 87 -4.81 -8.74 1.20
CA ARG A 87 -3.86 -9.79 0.80
C ARG A 87 -3.09 -10.34 1.99
N ARG A 88 -2.63 -9.47 2.89
CA ARG A 88 -1.98 -9.87 4.16
C ARG A 88 -2.92 -10.73 5.01
N HIS A 89 -4.16 -10.28 5.21
CA HIS A 89 -5.14 -11.05 5.98
C HIS A 89 -5.48 -12.39 5.31
N GLY A 90 -5.50 -12.42 3.98
CA GLY A 90 -5.61 -13.66 3.20
C GLY A 90 -4.45 -14.62 3.46
N ASP A 91 -3.19 -14.14 3.39
CA ASP A 91 -2.00 -14.96 3.69
C ASP A 91 -2.06 -15.57 5.10
N LEU A 92 -2.43 -14.77 6.10
CA LEU A 92 -2.57 -15.26 7.49
C LEU A 92 -3.69 -16.29 7.66
N ALA A 93 -4.71 -16.24 6.82
CA ALA A 93 -5.82 -17.19 6.80
C ALA A 93 -5.57 -18.40 5.89
N GLY A 94 -4.44 -18.45 5.17
CA GLY A 94 -4.14 -19.49 4.18
C GLY A 94 -4.99 -19.41 2.92
N GLU A 95 -5.56 -18.23 2.61
CA GLU A 95 -6.36 -18.00 1.40
C GLU A 95 -5.43 -17.84 0.17
N PRO A 96 -5.72 -18.49 -0.97
CA PRO A 96 -4.99 -18.26 -2.21
C PRO A 96 -5.41 -16.93 -2.85
N GLY A 97 -4.79 -15.83 -2.41
CA GLY A 97 -5.03 -14.48 -2.93
C GLY A 97 -6.01 -13.65 -2.09
N VAL A 98 -6.65 -12.67 -2.73
CA VAL A 98 -7.61 -11.75 -2.09
C VAL A 98 -9.05 -12.13 -2.41
N SER A 99 -9.80 -12.60 -1.41
CA SER A 99 -11.25 -12.78 -1.52
C SER A 99 -11.99 -11.44 -1.43
N ASP A 100 -13.16 -11.35 -2.08
CA ASP A 100 -13.94 -10.11 -2.09
C ASP A 100 -14.37 -9.69 -0.67
N ARG A 101 -14.65 -10.66 0.23
CA ARG A 101 -14.91 -10.38 1.65
C ARG A 101 -13.75 -9.63 2.31
N ARG A 102 -12.50 -10.08 2.11
CA ARG A 102 -11.31 -9.43 2.68
C ARG A 102 -11.11 -8.04 2.13
N LEU A 103 -11.37 -7.87 0.84
CA LEU A 103 -11.29 -6.57 0.20
C LEU A 103 -12.35 -5.60 0.76
N THR A 104 -13.58 -6.07 0.97
CA THR A 104 -14.64 -5.30 1.63
C THR A 104 -14.25 -4.92 3.05
N GLU A 105 -13.75 -5.87 3.85
CA GLU A 105 -13.25 -5.61 5.21
C GLU A 105 -12.16 -4.53 5.21
N ALA A 106 -11.19 -4.61 4.29
CA ALA A 106 -10.14 -3.61 4.15
C ALA A 106 -10.67 -2.24 3.72
N MET A 107 -11.64 -2.18 2.80
CA MET A 107 -12.29 -0.92 2.40
C MET A 107 -13.03 -0.28 3.57
N CYS A 108 -13.72 -1.06 4.41
CA CYS A 108 -14.36 -0.57 5.62
C CYS A 108 -13.34 -0.01 6.64
N ALA A 109 -12.17 -0.64 6.75
CA ALA A 109 -11.09 -0.17 7.63
C ALA A 109 -10.38 1.09 7.11
N HIS A 110 -10.47 1.37 5.79
CA HIS A 110 -9.81 2.49 5.13
C HIS A 110 -10.82 3.32 4.31
N PRO A 111 -11.77 4.03 4.96
CA PRO A 111 -12.88 4.69 4.28
C PRO A 111 -12.46 5.81 3.32
N GLY A 112 -11.31 6.45 3.53
CA GLY A 112 -10.76 7.46 2.62
C GLY A 112 -10.39 6.86 1.26
N ASP A 113 -9.71 5.72 1.26
CA ASP A 113 -9.36 5.00 0.03
C ASP A 113 -10.60 4.41 -0.63
N ALA A 114 -11.54 3.86 0.16
CA ALA A 114 -12.80 3.35 -0.35
C ALA A 114 -13.63 4.45 -1.06
N THR A 115 -13.62 5.68 -0.53
CA THR A 115 -14.29 6.82 -1.16
C THR A 115 -13.67 7.16 -2.51
N ILE A 116 -12.33 7.19 -2.60
CA ILE A 116 -11.62 7.47 -3.86
C ILE A 116 -11.91 6.38 -4.91
N VAL A 117 -11.87 5.11 -4.50
CA VAL A 117 -12.19 3.97 -5.36
C VAL A 117 -13.64 4.04 -5.83
N GLY A 118 -14.59 4.30 -4.92
CA GLY A 118 -16.01 4.38 -5.22
C GLY A 118 -16.38 5.55 -6.14
N ALA A 119 -15.73 6.72 -5.96
CA ALA A 119 -15.93 7.87 -6.85
C ALA A 119 -15.49 7.54 -8.29
N ALA A 120 -14.33 6.90 -8.45
CA ALA A 120 -13.84 6.49 -9.76
C ALA A 120 -14.75 5.42 -10.42
N GLN A 121 -15.26 4.47 -9.62
CA GLN A 121 -16.25 3.50 -10.11
C GLN A 121 -17.52 4.18 -10.61
N LEU A 122 -18.03 5.17 -9.88
CA LEU A 122 -19.24 5.89 -10.25
C LEU A 122 -19.04 6.68 -11.55
N GLU A 123 -17.88 7.33 -11.72
CA GLU A 123 -17.54 8.05 -12.95
C GLU A 123 -17.52 7.10 -14.16
N VAL A 124 -16.79 5.98 -14.07
CA VAL A 124 -16.72 4.98 -15.15
C VAL A 124 -18.11 4.42 -15.47
N ALA A 125 -18.88 4.04 -14.45
CA ALA A 125 -20.23 3.54 -14.64
C ALA A 125 -21.14 4.58 -15.32
N SER A 126 -21.02 5.86 -14.96
CA SER A 126 -21.80 6.92 -15.58
C SER A 126 -21.52 7.06 -17.09
N VAL A 127 -20.25 6.99 -17.50
CA VAL A 127 -19.81 7.06 -18.90
C VAL A 127 -20.31 5.85 -19.69
N LEU A 128 -20.18 4.65 -19.12
CA LEU A 128 -20.62 3.41 -19.76
C LEU A 128 -22.13 3.35 -19.95
N ARG A 129 -22.90 3.78 -18.94
CA ARG A 129 -24.37 3.88 -19.07
C ARG A 129 -24.76 4.88 -20.15
N ALA A 130 -24.08 6.03 -20.21
CA ALA A 130 -24.30 7.00 -21.29
C ALA A 130 -23.96 6.42 -22.67
N ALA A 131 -23.02 5.48 -22.76
CA ALA A 131 -22.65 4.75 -23.96
C ALA A 131 -23.54 3.52 -24.27
N GLY A 132 -24.59 3.26 -23.47
CA GLY A 132 -25.54 2.18 -23.70
C GLY A 132 -25.13 0.81 -23.15
N ALA A 133 -24.13 0.73 -22.27
CA ALA A 133 -23.79 -0.51 -21.58
C ALA A 133 -24.93 -0.91 -20.61
N ALA A 134 -25.34 -2.17 -20.67
CA ALA A 134 -26.24 -2.75 -19.67
C ALA A 134 -25.45 -2.96 -18.36
N ASP A 135 -25.97 -2.42 -17.27
CA ASP A 135 -25.35 -2.42 -15.94
C ASP A 135 -24.87 -3.82 -15.49
N GLU A 136 -23.58 -4.12 -15.67
CA GLU A 136 -22.89 -5.10 -14.86
C GLU A 136 -22.14 -4.33 -13.78
N TRP A 137 -22.76 -4.23 -12.60
CA TRP A 137 -22.16 -3.62 -11.43
C TRP A 137 -20.95 -4.43 -10.98
N GLY A 138 -19.80 -3.77 -11.03
CA GLY A 138 -18.48 -4.29 -10.75
C GLY A 138 -17.50 -3.46 -11.56
N TRP A 139 -16.27 -3.26 -11.10
CA TRP A 139 -15.21 -2.78 -11.99
C TRP A 139 -15.32 -3.60 -13.28
N LEU A 140 -15.51 -2.94 -14.45
CA LEU A 140 -15.56 -3.59 -15.77
C LEU A 140 -14.72 -4.86 -15.70
N ALA A 141 -15.34 -6.03 -15.86
CA ALA A 141 -14.65 -7.30 -15.75
C ALA A 141 -13.39 -7.22 -16.63
N GLY A 142 -12.22 -7.06 -15.99
CA GLY A 142 -11.02 -6.61 -16.68
C GLY A 142 -10.15 -5.61 -15.92
N VAL A 143 -10.67 -4.47 -15.46
CA VAL A 143 -9.84 -3.44 -14.79
C VAL A 143 -9.45 -3.87 -13.37
N GLY A 144 -10.42 -4.37 -12.60
CA GLY A 144 -10.14 -4.97 -11.29
C GLY A 144 -9.21 -6.18 -11.43
N THR A 145 -9.39 -7.00 -12.47
CA THR A 145 -8.52 -8.16 -12.77
C THR A 145 -7.10 -7.72 -13.12
N ALA A 146 -6.94 -6.71 -13.97
CA ALA A 146 -5.64 -6.18 -14.36
C ALA A 146 -4.89 -5.57 -13.17
N TRP A 147 -5.59 -4.78 -12.34
CA TRP A 147 -5.01 -4.21 -11.13
C TRP A 147 -4.61 -5.28 -10.13
N ARG A 148 -5.46 -6.30 -9.90
CA ARG A 148 -5.12 -7.44 -9.05
C ARG A 148 -3.89 -8.18 -9.59
N ALA A 149 -3.82 -8.44 -10.90
CA ALA A 149 -2.67 -9.10 -11.51
C ALA A 149 -1.37 -8.30 -11.36
N GLU A 150 -1.41 -6.99 -11.60
CA GLU A 150 -0.28 -6.08 -11.41
C GLU A 150 0.19 -6.07 -9.95
N LEU A 151 -0.75 -6.02 -9.00
CA LEU A 151 -0.44 -6.04 -7.57
C LEU A 151 0.06 -7.39 -7.07
N GLU A 152 -0.47 -8.51 -7.56
CA GLU A 152 0.05 -9.85 -7.26
C GLU A 152 1.49 -10.01 -7.77
N GLN A 153 1.80 -9.50 -8.98
CA GLN A 153 3.17 -9.53 -9.50
C GLN A 153 4.14 -8.78 -8.59
N MET A 154 3.67 -7.69 -7.97
CA MET A 154 4.42 -6.80 -7.08
C MET A 154 4.32 -7.17 -5.60
N TRP A 155 3.57 -8.22 -5.24
CA TRP A 155 3.36 -8.61 -3.84
C TRP A 155 4.68 -8.80 -3.06
N PRO A 156 5.73 -9.44 -3.61
CA PRO A 156 7.01 -9.55 -2.91
C PRO A 156 7.66 -8.20 -2.59
N VAL A 157 7.51 -7.21 -3.47
CA VAL A 157 8.01 -5.84 -3.24
C VAL A 157 7.21 -5.16 -2.14
N VAL A 158 5.88 -5.31 -2.15
CA VAL A 158 5.00 -4.80 -1.10
C VAL A 158 5.36 -5.40 0.26
N GLN A 159 5.55 -6.73 0.34
CA GLN A 159 6.00 -7.42 1.55
C GLN A 159 7.35 -6.89 2.04
N HIS A 160 8.33 -6.76 1.15
CA HIS A 160 9.65 -6.24 1.51
C HIS A 160 9.57 -4.82 2.07
N VAL A 161 8.82 -3.93 1.43
CA VAL A 161 8.62 -2.56 1.91
C VAL A 161 7.91 -2.56 3.27
N ALA A 162 6.84 -3.36 3.43
CA ALA A 162 6.11 -3.47 4.69
C ALA A 162 7.02 -3.94 5.84
N VAL A 163 7.89 -4.93 5.62
CA VAL A 163 8.88 -5.39 6.61
C VAL A 163 9.84 -4.28 7.03
N LEU A 164 10.31 -3.46 6.08
CA LEU A 164 11.16 -2.31 6.40
C LEU A 164 10.41 -1.26 7.25
N LEU A 165 9.15 -1.00 6.93
CA LEU A 165 8.31 -0.07 7.69
C LEU A 165 8.03 -0.59 9.10
N ILE A 166 7.74 -1.89 9.25
CA ILE A 166 7.57 -2.55 10.57
C ILE A 166 8.85 -2.41 11.38
N ALA A 167 10.01 -2.58 10.76
CA ALA A 167 11.32 -2.35 11.39
C ALA A 167 11.64 -0.85 11.67
N GLY A 168 10.67 0.06 11.50
CA GLY A 168 10.82 1.48 11.79
C GLY A 168 11.66 2.24 10.76
N ARG A 169 11.84 1.72 9.54
CA ARG A 169 12.64 2.38 8.50
C ARG A 169 11.77 3.10 7.49
N CYS A 170 12.12 4.34 7.16
CA CYS A 170 11.55 5.01 6.00
C CYS A 170 12.10 4.42 4.70
N VAL A 171 11.27 4.34 3.66
CA VAL A 171 11.63 3.78 2.36
C VAL A 171 11.40 4.83 1.28
N SER A 172 12.45 5.22 0.56
CA SER A 172 12.34 6.23 -0.50
C SER A 172 11.68 5.69 -1.76
N ALA A 173 10.98 6.55 -2.51
CA ALA A 173 10.41 6.21 -3.81
C ALA A 173 11.46 5.64 -4.78
N ALA A 174 12.68 6.20 -4.79
CA ALA A 174 13.79 5.69 -5.58
C ALA A 174 14.22 4.26 -5.20
N ARG A 175 14.14 3.88 -3.92
CA ARG A 175 14.41 2.50 -3.49
C ARG A 175 13.32 1.55 -3.93
N VAL A 176 12.05 1.95 -3.75
CA VAL A 176 10.90 1.17 -4.22
C VAL A 176 10.99 0.95 -5.72
N ARG A 177 11.33 1.99 -6.50
CA ARG A 177 11.50 1.88 -7.95
C ARG A 177 12.54 0.85 -8.37
N ARG A 178 13.72 0.84 -7.72
CA ARG A 178 14.73 -0.21 -7.98
C ARG A 178 14.18 -1.61 -7.71
N LEU A 179 13.50 -1.83 -6.59
CA LEU A 179 12.90 -3.12 -6.26
C LEU A 179 11.84 -3.56 -7.29
N THR A 180 11.01 -2.61 -7.74
CA THR A 180 10.01 -2.83 -8.80
C THR A 180 10.68 -3.17 -10.12
N ASP A 181 11.68 -2.40 -10.55
CA ASP A 181 12.41 -2.62 -11.81
C ASP A 181 13.13 -3.99 -11.78
N ASP A 182 13.80 -4.32 -10.68
CA ASP A 182 14.46 -5.61 -10.47
C ASP A 182 13.46 -6.78 -10.53
N ARG A 183 12.25 -6.59 -9.98
CA ARG A 183 11.17 -7.59 -10.04
C ARG A 183 10.67 -7.80 -11.47
N LEU A 184 10.53 -6.73 -12.25
CA LEU A 184 10.06 -6.78 -13.64
C LEU A 184 11.11 -7.35 -14.60
N VAL A 185 12.40 -7.04 -14.39
CA VAL A 185 13.52 -7.46 -15.26
C VAL A 185 14.05 -8.85 -14.90
N GLY A 186 14.12 -9.17 -13.60
CA GLY A 186 14.90 -10.31 -13.10
C GLY A 186 14.09 -11.50 -12.58
N GLY A 187 12.76 -11.43 -12.52
CA GLY A 187 11.96 -12.50 -11.92
C GLY A 187 12.40 -12.81 -10.49
N LEU A 188 12.81 -11.79 -9.72
CA LEU A 188 13.38 -11.95 -8.38
C LEU A 188 12.39 -12.69 -7.47
N ALA A 189 12.82 -13.86 -6.97
CA ALA A 189 12.28 -14.50 -5.78
C ALA A 189 12.89 -13.76 -4.59
N ILE A 190 12.10 -12.88 -3.97
CA ILE A 190 12.41 -12.29 -2.67
C ILE A 190 12.01 -13.31 -1.60
#